data_AF-A0A2N0QKE3-F1
#
_entry.id   AF-A0A2N0QKE3-F1
#
_cell.length_a   1.000
_cell.length_b   1.000
_cell.length_c   1.000
_cell.angle_alpha   90.00
_cell.angle_beta   90.00
_cell.angle_gamma   90.00
#
_symmetry.space_group_name_H-M   'P 1'
#
loop_
_entity.id
_entity.type
_entity.pdbx_description
1 polymer ?
#
loop_
_entity_poly.entity_id
_entity_poly.type
_entity_poly.pdbx_seq_one_letter_code
_entity_poly.pdbx_strand_id
1 'polypeptide(L)'
;MTDILANVSKDFYVYSGDDGLTLPLLAIGGRGVISVAAHVVGNEMQAMIRAFEEGRHADAAEIHQALLPLIRELFSSPNPVPIKYAMSKVGFNIDKVRLPLVELDNEEKSSFDRVWNEFQEKAKNFKTHS
;
A
#
# COMPACT_ATOMS: atom_id res chain seq x y z
N MET A 1 -18.02 1.42 5.00
CA MET A 1 -17.85 0.28 4.06
C MET A 1 -18.79 -0.87 4.40
N THR A 2 -18.93 -1.25 5.67
CA THR A 2 -19.90 -2.28 6.12
C THR A 2 -21.34 -1.99 5.67
N ASP A 3 -21.79 -0.72 5.73
CA ASP A 3 -23.12 -0.36 5.24
C ASP A 3 -23.33 -0.71 3.75
N ILE A 4 -22.30 -0.55 2.92
CA ILE A 4 -22.38 -0.93 1.51
C ILE A 4 -22.48 -2.45 1.41
N LEU A 5 -21.56 -3.18 2.04
CA LEU A 5 -21.51 -4.65 2.04
C LEU A 5 -22.82 -5.28 2.54
N ALA A 6 -23.49 -4.65 3.50
CA ALA A 6 -24.77 -5.13 4.04
C ALA A 6 -25.98 -4.89 3.12
N ASN A 7 -25.89 -3.96 2.16
CA ASN A 7 -27.02 -3.50 1.34
C ASN A 7 -26.86 -3.80 -0.16
N VAL A 8 -25.79 -4.48 -0.58
CA VAL A 8 -25.57 -4.92 -1.96
C VAL A 8 -25.79 -6.43 -2.11
N SER A 9 -25.95 -6.90 -3.35
CA SER A 9 -26.03 -8.34 -3.64
C SER A 9 -24.70 -9.02 -3.33
N LYS A 10 -24.74 -10.34 -3.09
CA LYS A 10 -23.52 -11.14 -2.81
C LYS A 10 -22.52 -11.17 -3.98
N ASP A 11 -23.00 -10.94 -5.20
CA ASP A 11 -22.17 -10.90 -6.41
C ASP A 11 -21.56 -9.50 -6.66
N PHE A 12 -21.84 -8.53 -5.79
CA PHE A 12 -21.25 -7.20 -5.86
C PHE A 12 -19.90 -7.17 -5.14
N TYR A 13 -18.84 -6.81 -5.85
CA TYR A 13 -17.49 -6.74 -5.28
C TYR A 13 -17.16 -5.33 -4.79
N VAL A 14 -16.74 -5.24 -3.52
CA VAL A 14 -16.24 -4.01 -2.90
C VAL A 14 -14.73 -4.10 -2.77
N TYR A 15 -14.01 -3.15 -3.35
CA TYR A 15 -12.56 -3.02 -3.26
C TYR A 15 -12.19 -1.80 -2.44
N SER A 16 -11.06 -1.87 -1.73
CA SER A 16 -10.50 -0.71 -1.05
C SER A 16 -9.94 0.26 -2.08
N GLY A 17 -10.19 1.55 -1.90
CA GLY A 17 -9.48 2.63 -2.59
C GLY A 17 -8.32 3.21 -1.76
N ASP A 18 -8.12 2.70 -0.54
CA ASP A 18 -7.07 3.11 0.39
C ASP A 18 -6.26 1.89 0.78
N ASP A 19 -4.96 1.90 0.45
CA ASP A 19 -4.04 0.79 0.72
C ASP A 19 -3.99 0.44 2.21
N GLY A 20 -4.06 1.44 3.10
CA GLY A 20 -3.98 1.27 4.55
C GLY A 20 -5.21 0.59 5.14
N LEU A 21 -6.36 0.66 4.46
CA LEU A 21 -7.62 0.04 4.88
C LEU A 21 -7.90 -1.33 4.24
N THR A 22 -6.98 -1.85 3.42
CA THR A 22 -7.15 -3.12 2.71
C THR A 22 -7.44 -4.28 3.66
N LEU A 23 -6.57 -4.51 4.66
CA LEU A 23 -6.74 -5.62 5.61
C LEU A 23 -8.04 -5.52 6.43
N PRO A 24 -8.39 -4.35 7.02
CA PRO A 24 -9.70 -4.15 7.65
C PRO A 24 -10.89 -4.42 6.73
N LEU A 25 -10.80 -4.04 5.44
CA LEU A 25 -11.89 -4.28 4.49
C LEU A 25 -12.05 -5.77 4.18
N LEU A 26 -10.95 -6.51 4.01
CA LEU A 26 -11.03 -7.97 3.82
C LEU A 26 -11.73 -8.64 4.99
N ALA A 27 -11.47 -8.19 6.23
CA ALA A 27 -12.08 -8.72 7.44
C ALA A 27 -13.61 -8.57 7.50
N ILE A 28 -14.18 -7.62 6.75
CA ILE A 28 -15.63 -7.39 6.68
C ILE A 28 -16.27 -7.85 5.36
N GLY A 29 -15.53 -8.60 4.54
CA GLY A 29 -16.05 -9.21 3.30
C GLY A 29 -15.80 -8.44 2.01
N GLY A 30 -14.90 -7.45 2.00
CA GLY A 30 -14.42 -6.88 0.75
C GLY A 30 -13.50 -7.82 -0.02
N ARG A 31 -13.26 -7.51 -1.30
CA ARG A 31 -12.65 -8.42 -2.28
C ARG A 31 -11.18 -8.13 -2.61
N GLY A 32 -10.65 -6.99 -2.18
CA GLY A 32 -9.27 -6.61 -2.46
C GLY A 32 -9.07 -5.10 -2.43
N VAL A 33 -8.14 -4.60 -3.25
CA VAL A 33 -7.75 -3.19 -3.31
C VAL A 33 -7.46 -2.76 -4.75
N ILE A 34 -7.83 -1.52 -5.08
CA ILE A 34 -7.32 -0.79 -6.23
C ILE A 34 -6.20 0.10 -5.71
N SER A 35 -4.95 -0.31 -5.96
CA SER A 35 -3.81 0.08 -5.11
C SER A 35 -2.90 1.13 -5.75
N VAL A 36 -2.45 2.08 -4.93
CA VAL A 36 -1.36 3.01 -5.27
C VAL A 36 -0.03 2.37 -4.89
N ALA A 37 0.07 1.82 -3.68
CA ALA A 37 1.28 1.20 -3.15
C ALA A 37 1.77 0.02 -4.00
N ALA A 38 0.88 -0.72 -4.66
CA ALA A 38 1.23 -1.88 -5.47
C ALA A 38 2.17 -1.57 -6.65
N HIS A 39 2.31 -0.31 -7.07
CA HIS A 39 3.32 0.08 -8.06
C HIS A 39 4.76 -0.20 -7.60
N VAL A 40 5.00 -0.18 -6.28
CA VAL A 40 6.34 -0.37 -5.69
C VAL A 40 6.42 -1.54 -4.70
N VAL A 41 5.31 -1.96 -4.10
CA VAL A 41 5.23 -3.04 -3.10
C VAL A 41 4.12 -4.05 -3.39
N GLY A 42 3.84 -4.28 -4.68
CA GLY A 42 2.75 -5.17 -5.13
C GLY A 42 2.88 -6.61 -4.64
N ASN A 43 4.10 -7.15 -4.55
CA ASN A 43 4.34 -8.51 -4.08
C ASN A 43 3.98 -8.66 -2.60
N GLU A 44 4.38 -7.69 -1.77
CA GLU A 44 4.10 -7.69 -0.33
C GLU A 44 2.61 -7.43 -0.06
N MET A 45 1.95 -6.54 -0.83
CA MET A 45 0.50 -6.37 -0.80
C MET A 45 -0.23 -7.67 -1.16
N GLN A 46 0.22 -8.38 -2.20
CA GLN A 46 -0.35 -9.67 -2.59
C GLN A 46 -0.13 -10.73 -1.51
N ALA A 47 1.06 -10.78 -0.90
CA ALA A 47 1.36 -11.71 0.18
C ALA A 47 0.45 -11.49 1.40
N MET A 48 0.20 -10.23 1.78
CA MET A 48 -0.75 -9.87 2.84
C MET A 48 -2.16 -10.37 2.52
N ILE A 49 -2.67 -10.11 1.31
CA ILE A 49 -4.02 -10.53 0.90
C ILE A 49 -4.13 -12.06 0.91
N ARG A 50 -3.14 -12.77 0.34
CA ARG A 50 -3.11 -14.25 0.32
C ARG A 50 -3.07 -14.84 1.73
N ALA A 51 -2.21 -14.31 2.60
CA ALA A 51 -2.14 -14.76 3.99
C ALA A 51 -3.51 -14.60 4.69
N PHE A 52 -4.22 -13.51 4.44
CA PHE A 52 -5.56 -13.31 4.96
C PHE A 52 -6.58 -14.33 4.40
N GLU A 53 -6.60 -14.54 3.08
CA GLU A 53 -7.50 -15.50 2.41
C GLU A 53 -7.24 -16.95 2.85
N GLU A 54 -6.00 -17.29 3.21
CA GLU A 54 -5.60 -18.59 3.74
C GLU A 54 -5.85 -18.76 5.25
N GLY A 55 -6.41 -17.75 5.93
CA GLY A 55 -6.67 -17.78 7.37
C GLY A 55 -5.44 -17.50 8.25
N ARG A 56 -4.29 -17.14 7.65
CA ARG A 56 -3.04 -16.76 8.34
C ARG A 56 -3.09 -15.30 8.76
N HIS A 57 -4.04 -14.96 9.63
CA HIS A 57 -4.32 -13.57 10.01
C HIS A 57 -3.16 -12.88 10.74
N ALA A 58 -2.35 -13.63 11.51
CA ALA A 58 -1.16 -13.10 12.16
C ALA A 58 -0.12 -12.64 11.13
N ASP A 59 0.20 -13.49 10.16
CA ASP A 59 1.10 -13.16 9.04
C ASP A 59 0.60 -11.95 8.25
N ALA A 60 -0.71 -11.93 7.93
CA ALA A 60 -1.31 -10.78 7.23
C ALA A 60 -1.18 -9.48 8.02
N ALA A 61 -1.39 -9.53 9.34
CA ALA A 61 -1.21 -8.37 10.22
C ALA A 61 0.25 -7.91 10.30
N GLU A 62 1.21 -8.84 10.38
CA GLU A 62 2.64 -8.51 10.40
C GLU A 62 3.07 -7.82 9.09
N ILE A 63 2.66 -8.36 7.94
CA ILE A 63 2.95 -7.75 6.64
C ILE A 63 2.30 -6.37 6.54
N HIS A 64 1.05 -6.22 6.97
CA HIS A 64 0.35 -4.93 6.99
C HIS A 64 1.06 -3.90 7.89
N GLN A 65 1.52 -4.30 9.08
CA GLN A 65 2.29 -3.44 9.98
C GLN A 65 3.61 -2.97 9.38
N ALA A 66 4.27 -3.82 8.58
CA ALA A 66 5.48 -3.44 7.87
C ALA A 66 5.19 -2.46 6.71
N LEU A 67 4.08 -2.68 5.98
CA LEU A 67 3.67 -1.83 4.86
C LEU A 67 3.13 -0.46 5.29
N LEU A 68 2.41 -0.38 6.42
CA LEU A 68 1.62 0.79 6.81
C LEU A 68 2.43 2.10 6.92
N PRO A 69 3.65 2.14 7.48
CA PRO A 69 4.46 3.35 7.48
C PRO A 69 4.77 3.85 6.06
N LEU A 70 5.13 2.96 5.14
CA LEU A 70 5.39 3.32 3.75
C LEU A 70 4.11 3.78 3.05
N ILE A 71 2.98 3.10 3.28
CA ILE A 71 1.68 3.55 2.76
C ILE A 71 1.39 4.97 3.23
N ARG A 72 1.61 5.30 4.51
CA ARG A 72 1.38 6.67 5.01
C ARG A 72 2.24 7.71 4.29
N GLU A 73 3.51 7.40 4.02
CA GLU A 73 4.39 8.27 3.24
C GLU A 73 3.98 8.38 1.77
N LEU A 74 3.34 7.34 1.19
CA LEU A 74 2.78 7.42 -0.16
C LEU A 74 1.57 8.35 -0.29
N PHE A 75 0.96 8.73 0.84
CA PHE A 75 -0.18 9.63 0.93
C PHE A 75 0.11 10.89 1.77
N SER A 76 1.38 11.19 2.07
CA SER A 76 1.79 12.37 2.84
C SER A 76 1.57 13.70 2.10
N SER A 77 1.58 13.66 0.77
CA SER A 77 1.27 14.78 -0.12
C SER A 77 0.28 14.33 -1.21
N PRO A 78 -0.36 15.24 -1.97
CA PRO A 78 -1.40 14.89 -2.95
C PRO A 78 -0.94 13.81 -3.95
N ASN A 79 -1.72 12.75 -4.08
CA ASN A 79 -1.49 11.71 -5.07
C ASN A 79 -1.60 12.30 -6.50
N PRO A 80 -0.68 11.99 -7.44
CA PRO A 80 0.36 10.96 -7.41
C PRO A 80 1.78 11.43 -7.07
N VAL A 81 1.98 12.55 -6.36
CA VAL A 81 3.32 13.10 -6.10
C VAL A 81 4.24 12.10 -5.38
N PRO A 82 3.86 11.51 -4.23
CA PRO A 82 4.78 10.63 -3.50
C PRO A 82 5.06 9.31 -4.22
N ILE A 83 4.03 8.71 -4.86
CA ILE A 83 4.22 7.45 -5.60
C ILE A 83 5.13 7.62 -6.82
N LYS A 84 5.08 8.77 -7.49
CA LYS A 84 6.02 9.09 -8.59
C LYS A 84 7.45 9.24 -8.10
N TYR A 85 7.65 9.85 -6.94
CA TYR A 85 8.96 9.88 -6.30
C TYR A 85 9.44 8.46 -5.94
N ALA A 86 8.58 7.64 -5.35
CA ALA A 86 8.88 6.24 -5.05
C ALA A 86 9.27 5.42 -6.30
N MET A 87 8.58 5.65 -7.42
CA MET A 87 8.86 5.00 -8.70
C MET A 87 10.27 5.31 -9.23
N SER A 88 10.82 6.49 -8.92
CA SER A 88 12.21 6.83 -9.24
C SER A 88 13.23 5.98 -8.51
N LYS A 89 12.90 5.53 -7.29
CA LYS A 89 13.75 4.62 -6.50
C LYS A 89 13.79 3.21 -7.04
N VAL A 90 12.77 2.79 -7.79
CA VAL A 90 12.71 1.47 -8.45
C VAL A 90 13.07 1.55 -9.94
N GLY A 91 13.73 2.63 -10.37
CA GLY A 91 14.37 2.76 -11.68
C GLY A 91 13.57 3.49 -12.75
N PHE A 92 12.41 4.06 -12.43
CA PHE A 92 11.61 4.84 -13.39
C PHE A 92 11.80 6.33 -13.21
N ASN A 93 12.34 7.02 -14.21
CA ASN A 93 12.58 8.46 -14.15
C ASN A 93 11.28 9.30 -14.33
N ILE A 94 10.36 9.23 -13.37
CA ILE A 94 9.00 9.82 -13.43
C ILE A 94 8.62 10.68 -12.22
N ASP A 95 9.61 11.17 -11.46
CA ASP A 95 9.44 12.00 -10.27
C ASP A 95 8.75 13.35 -10.54
N LYS A 96 8.77 13.82 -11.79
CA LYS A 96 8.11 15.06 -12.21
C LYS A 96 6.59 14.96 -12.28
N VAL A 97 5.94 16.03 -11.85
CA VAL A 97 4.48 16.23 -11.95
C VAL A 97 4.14 17.47 -12.77
N ARG A 98 2.91 17.52 -13.27
CA ARG A 98 2.37 18.70 -13.96
C ARG A 98 1.59 19.53 -12.95
N LEU A 99 1.67 20.85 -13.09
CA LEU A 99 0.83 21.77 -12.32
C LEU A 99 -0.66 21.38 -12.46
N PRO A 100 -1.46 21.55 -11.38
CA PRO A 100 -1.16 22.29 -10.15
C PRO A 100 -0.35 21.53 -9.10
N LEU A 101 0.04 20.27 -9.36
CA LEU A 101 0.86 19.50 -8.45
C LEU A 101 2.31 20.01 -8.45
N VAL A 102 2.92 19.98 -7.27
CA VAL A 102 4.33 20.31 -7.04
C VAL A 102 5.06 19.06 -6.55
N GLU A 103 6.36 19.00 -6.82
CA GLU A 103 7.22 17.91 -6.37
C GLU A 103 7.42 17.96 -4.85
N LEU A 104 7.78 16.81 -4.26
CA LEU A 104 8.18 16.77 -2.85
C LEU A 104 9.42 17.66 -2.61
N ASP A 105 9.41 18.38 -1.50
CA ASP A 105 10.58 19.12 -1.04
C ASP A 105 11.65 18.18 -0.44
N ASN A 106 12.78 18.75 0.01
CA ASN A 106 13.89 17.95 0.52
C ASN A 106 13.58 17.30 1.88
N GLU A 107 12.73 17.91 2.70
CA GLU A 107 12.35 17.37 4.01
C GLU A 107 11.38 16.20 3.83
N GLU A 108 10.37 16.36 2.98
CA GLU A 108 9.43 15.31 2.58
C GLU A 108 10.16 14.11 1.95
N LYS A 109 11.09 14.37 1.02
CA LYS A 109 11.93 13.31 0.42
C LYS A 109 12.77 12.59 1.46
N SER A 110 13.34 13.32 2.43
CA SER A 110 14.16 12.72 3.48
C SER A 110 13.32 11.84 4.43
N SER A 111 12.10 12.26 4.77
CA SER A 111 11.17 11.43 5.57
C SER A 111 10.81 10.15 4.81
N PHE A 112 10.43 10.30 3.53
CA PHE A 112 10.09 9.19 2.65
C PHE A 112 11.25 8.19 2.57
N ASP A 113 12.48 8.66 2.35
CA ASP A 113 13.67 7.82 2.19
C ASP A 113 13.99 6.99 3.43
N ARG A 114 13.83 7.59 4.61
CA ARG A 114 14.01 6.89 5.88
C ARG A 114 13.03 5.72 5.99
N VAL A 115 11.74 5.97 5.78
CA VAL A 115 10.69 4.95 5.88
C VAL A 115 10.83 3.89 4.79
N TRP A 116 11.19 4.30 3.57
CA TRP A 116 11.49 3.39 2.46
C TRP A 116 12.59 2.40 2.84
N ASN A 117 13.71 2.89 3.38
CA ASN A 117 14.83 2.03 3.77
C ASN A 117 14.45 1.08 4.92
N GLU A 118 13.72 1.58 5.94
CA GLU A 118 13.20 0.74 7.02
C GLU A 118 12.29 -0.38 6.50
N PHE A 119 11.42 -0.08 5.54
CA PHE A 119 10.57 -1.07 4.89
C PHE A 119 11.39 -2.11 4.11
N GLN A 120 12.38 -1.69 3.32
CA GLN A 120 13.23 -2.61 2.54
C GLN A 120 13.96 -3.62 3.44
N GLU A 121 14.43 -3.21 4.62
CA GLU A 121 15.03 -4.13 5.58
C GLU A 121 14.02 -5.15 6.13
N LYS A 122 12.80 -4.70 6.48
CA LYS A 122 11.73 -5.61 6.92
C LYS A 122 11.31 -6.58 5.82
N ALA A 123 11.22 -6.10 4.58
CA ALA A 123 10.76 -6.89 3.43
C ALA A 123 11.68 -8.07 3.11
N LYS A 124 12.97 -8.00 3.47
CA LYS A 124 13.90 -9.14 3.35
C LYS A 124 13.45 -10.35 4.17
N ASN A 125 12.82 -10.13 5.33
CA ASN A 125 12.37 -11.20 6.22
C ASN A 125 11.15 -11.96 5.66
N PHE A 126 10.36 -11.32 4.79
CA PHE A 126 9.20 -11.96 4.15
C PHE A 126 9.60 -12.87 2.98
N LYS A 127 10.73 -12.58 2.33
CA LYS A 127 11.21 -13.31 1.14
C LYS A 127 11.95 -14.61 1.47
N THR A 128 12.30 -14.84 2.73
CA THR A 128 13.00 -16.06 3.18
C THR A 128 12.08 -17.28 3.36
N HIS A 129 10.75 -17.10 3.24
CA HIS A 129 9.74 -18.14 3.51
C HIS A 129 8.85 -18.47 2.30
N SER A 130 9.21 -17.98 1.09
CA SER A 130 8.50 -18.21 -0.17
C SER A 130 9.19 -19.21 -1.08
#